data_AF-A0A9Q0UPV6-F1
#
_entry.id   AF-A0A9Q0UPV6-F1
#
_cell.length_a   1.000
_cell.length_b   1.000
_cell.length_c   1.000
_cell.angle_alpha   90.00
_cell.angle_beta   90.00
_cell.angle_gamma   90.00
#
_symmetry.space_group_name_H-M   'P 1'
#
loop_
_entity.id
_entity.type
_entity.pdbx_description
1 polymer ?
#
loop_
_entity_poly.entity_id
_entity_poly.type
_entity_poly.pdbx_seq_one_letter_code
_entity_poly.pdbx_strand_id
1 'polypeptide(L)'
;MVTEAEAEVLATVLKHMRSKNDVEKTTGEKLWLVRRLKMDGFNASLCQTSWVTSLGCPAGDYEYIEITLEDENGDTIRLIVDLDFRSQFELARPTPFYKELTDTLPLFFVGGEDKLNKIISLLCSAAKQSLKERGLHLPPWRTSTYMQSKWLSKCCKATDAIVYSSRENREAKNGYSSLWSPPMVKPKRRGLGGGSLV
;
A
#
# COMPACT_ATOMS: atom_id res chain seq x y z
N MET A 1 16.83 14.56 -7.11
CA MET A 1 18.05 14.44 -6.28
C MET A 1 17.62 13.81 -4.97
N VAL A 2 18.36 12.81 -4.48
CA VAL A 2 18.14 12.22 -3.15
C VAL A 2 18.76 13.19 -2.15
N THR A 3 18.04 13.57 -1.10
CA THR A 3 18.60 14.43 -0.05
C THR A 3 19.57 13.61 0.82
N GLU A 4 20.52 14.26 1.49
CA GLU A 4 21.45 13.58 2.39
C GLU A 4 20.71 12.81 3.50
N ALA A 5 19.67 13.43 4.07
CA ALA A 5 18.76 12.82 5.03
C ALA A 5 18.04 11.57 4.49
N GLU A 6 17.58 11.59 3.23
CA GLU A 6 16.97 10.39 2.61
C GLU A 6 17.99 9.24 2.50
N ALA A 7 19.25 9.55 2.16
CA ALA A 7 20.30 8.55 2.02
C ALA A 7 20.71 7.95 3.37
N GLU A 8 20.82 8.78 4.41
CA GLU A 8 21.14 8.35 5.78
C GLU A 8 20.06 7.41 6.35
N VAL A 9 18.80 7.81 6.23
CA VAL A 9 17.67 6.98 6.65
C VAL A 9 17.66 5.66 5.88
N LEU A 10 17.83 5.69 4.55
CA LEU A 10 17.85 4.48 3.73
C LEU A 10 19.00 3.54 4.12
N ALA A 11 20.20 4.06 4.38
CA ALA A 11 21.33 3.26 4.84
C ALA A 11 21.04 2.57 6.18
N THR A 12 20.41 3.30 7.11
CA THR A 12 20.00 2.77 8.41
C THR A 12 18.92 1.70 8.29
N VAL A 13 17.91 1.91 7.44
CA VAL A 13 16.88 0.90 7.14
C VAL A 13 17.52 -0.37 6.57
N LEU A 14 18.42 -0.24 5.59
CA LEU A 14 19.12 -1.38 4.99
C LEU A 14 19.98 -2.14 6.00
N LYS A 15 20.69 -1.44 6.89
CA LYS A 15 21.48 -2.02 7.98
C LYS A 15 20.61 -2.91 8.86
N HIS A 16 19.47 -2.41 9.32
CA HIS A 16 18.56 -3.17 10.19
C HIS A 16 17.88 -4.33 9.47
N MET A 17 17.42 -4.11 8.24
CA MET A 17 16.73 -5.16 7.47
C MET A 17 17.64 -6.34 7.13
N ARG A 18 18.96 -6.13 6.93
CA ARG A 18 19.93 -7.23 6.76
C ARG A 18 20.10 -8.08 8.03
N SER A 19 20.00 -7.47 9.21
CA SER A 19 20.16 -8.15 10.50
C SER A 19 18.90 -8.86 10.97
N LYS A 20 17.73 -8.59 10.36
CA LYS A 20 16.41 -9.04 10.81
C LYS A 20 16.03 -10.46 10.35
N ASN A 21 16.92 -11.18 9.66
CA ASN A 21 16.62 -12.47 9.01
C ASN A 21 16.18 -13.63 9.94
N ASP A 22 15.84 -13.40 11.21
CA ASP A 22 15.51 -14.47 12.16
C ASP A 22 14.10 -14.44 12.82
N VAL A 23 13.26 -13.40 12.74
CA VAL A 23 11.94 -13.43 13.44
C VAL A 23 10.81 -12.58 12.80
N GLU A 24 9.74 -13.30 12.42
CA GLU A 24 8.27 -13.02 12.29
C GLU A 24 7.65 -11.72 11.73
N LYS A 25 6.40 -11.92 11.24
CA LYS A 25 5.63 -11.25 10.16
C LYS A 25 5.23 -9.77 10.32
N THR A 26 5.23 -9.10 9.16
CA THR A 26 4.54 -7.88 8.68
C THR A 26 4.31 -6.73 9.66
N THR A 27 3.27 -6.73 10.49
CA THR A 27 3.06 -5.60 11.43
C THR A 27 4.19 -5.54 12.47
N GLY A 28 4.74 -6.71 12.84
CA GLY A 28 5.92 -6.81 13.67
C GLY A 28 7.18 -6.26 13.00
N GLU A 29 7.26 -6.28 11.67
CA GLU A 29 8.45 -5.83 10.95
C GLU A 29 8.62 -4.31 10.97
N LYS A 30 7.54 -3.59 10.65
CA LYS A 30 7.53 -2.13 10.64
C LYS A 30 7.68 -1.58 12.06
N LEU A 31 6.99 -2.17 13.06
CA LEU A 31 7.14 -1.78 14.45
C LEU A 31 8.54 -2.07 15.01
N TRP A 32 9.12 -3.22 14.66
CA TRP A 32 10.50 -3.53 15.03
C TRP A 32 11.47 -2.52 14.43
N LEU A 33 11.30 -2.17 13.16
CA LEU A 33 12.15 -1.19 12.49
C LEU A 33 12.00 0.20 13.11
N VAL A 34 10.77 0.62 13.45
CA VAL A 34 10.53 1.87 14.21
C VAL A 34 11.32 1.88 15.51
N ARG A 35 11.30 0.79 16.30
CA ARG A 35 12.08 0.70 17.54
C ARG A 35 13.57 0.82 17.29
N ARG A 36 14.08 0.18 16.24
CA ARG A 36 15.51 0.27 15.86
C ARG A 36 15.90 1.67 15.41
N LEU A 37 15.07 2.33 14.62
CA LEU A 37 15.28 3.71 14.18
C LEU A 37 15.28 4.68 15.39
N LYS A 38 14.34 4.50 16.33
CA LYS A 38 14.33 5.27 17.59
C LYS A 38 15.62 5.07 18.41
N MET A 39 16.15 3.83 18.48
CA MET A 39 17.42 3.56 19.17
C MET A 39 18.63 4.23 18.50
N ASP A 40 18.58 4.40 17.17
CA ASP A 40 19.61 5.10 16.40
C ASP A 40 19.42 6.63 16.43
N GLY A 41 18.41 7.14 17.16
CA GLY A 41 18.19 8.58 17.38
C GLY A 41 17.13 9.23 16.47
N PHE A 42 16.51 8.48 15.56
CA PHE A 42 15.48 9.02 14.67
C PHE A 42 14.13 9.18 15.38
N ASN A 43 13.43 10.29 15.14
CA ASN A 43 12.03 10.44 15.53
C ASN A 43 11.13 9.69 14.52
N ALA A 44 11.05 8.37 14.69
CA ALA A 44 10.28 7.46 13.84
C ALA A 44 8.97 7.02 14.50
N SER A 45 7.91 6.89 13.72
CA SER A 45 6.61 6.38 14.17
C SER A 45 5.95 5.50 13.10
N LEU A 46 5.13 4.53 13.55
CA LEU A 46 4.26 3.82 12.63
C LEU A 46 3.06 4.71 12.31
N CYS A 47 2.85 4.95 11.03
CA CYS A 47 1.70 5.65 10.52
C CYS A 47 0.71 4.67 9.89
N GLN A 48 -0.53 4.73 10.36
CA GLN A 48 -1.64 4.04 9.74
C GLN A 48 -2.60 5.06 9.12
N THR A 49 -2.83 4.95 7.82
CA THR A 49 -3.83 5.74 7.10
C THR A 49 -5.08 4.91 6.89
N SER A 50 -6.22 5.59 6.86
CA SER A 50 -7.49 5.00 6.43
C SER A 50 -8.27 6.05 5.68
N TRP A 51 -8.98 5.63 4.63
CA TRP A 51 -9.84 6.51 3.85
C TRP A 51 -11.16 5.83 3.56
N VAL A 52 -12.22 6.63 3.55
CA VAL A 52 -13.57 6.18 3.25
C VAL A 52 -13.78 6.11 1.74
N THR A 53 -14.78 5.33 1.33
CA THR A 53 -15.18 5.24 -0.07
C THR A 53 -15.63 6.61 -0.58
N SER A 54 -15.10 7.01 -1.72
CA SER A 54 -15.54 8.17 -2.50
C SER A 54 -15.77 7.77 -3.96
N LEU A 55 -16.26 8.68 -4.81
CA LEU A 55 -16.54 8.40 -6.22
C LEU A 55 -15.27 7.89 -6.92
N GLY A 56 -15.26 6.59 -7.27
CA GLY A 56 -14.13 5.95 -7.96
C GLY A 56 -12.94 5.58 -7.08
N CYS A 57 -13.01 5.76 -5.76
CA CYS A 57 -11.96 5.39 -4.82
C CYS A 57 -12.57 4.54 -3.69
N PRO A 58 -12.42 3.21 -3.69
CA PRO A 58 -12.91 2.38 -2.61
C PRO A 58 -12.17 2.69 -1.30
N ALA A 59 -12.83 2.41 -0.18
CA ALA A 59 -12.20 2.47 1.13
C ALA A 59 -10.96 1.55 1.20
N GLY A 60 -10.03 1.93 2.07
CA GLY A 60 -8.85 1.14 2.34
C GLY A 60 -8.08 1.71 3.52
N ASP A 61 -7.07 0.95 3.92
CA ASP A 61 -6.09 1.33 4.92
C ASP A 61 -4.69 1.00 4.41
N TYR A 62 -3.70 1.63 5.03
CA TYR A 62 -2.31 1.35 4.71
C TYR A 62 -1.39 1.72 5.86
N GLU A 63 -0.27 1.00 5.98
CA GLU A 63 0.72 1.22 7.03
C GLU A 63 2.10 1.50 6.43
N TYR A 64 2.73 2.56 6.91
CA TYR A 64 4.10 2.94 6.57
C TYR A 64 4.80 3.55 7.79
N ILE A 65 6.10 3.78 7.69
CA ILE A 65 6.87 4.43 8.76
C ILE A 65 7.07 5.90 8.39
N GLU A 66 6.79 6.79 9.33
CA GLU A 66 7.06 8.21 9.20
C GLU A 66 8.27 8.58 10.05
N ILE A 67 9.21 9.32 9.47
CA ILE A 67 10.33 9.93 10.18
C ILE A 67 10.19 11.44 10.10
N THR A 68 10.31 12.08 11.25
CA THR A 68 10.32 13.54 11.37
C THR A 68 11.73 14.00 11.68
N LEU A 69 12.28 14.87 10.84
CA LEU A 69 13.60 15.47 11.00
C LEU A 69 13.44 16.98 11.16
N GLU A 70 14.39 17.61 11.84
CA GLU A 70 14.51 19.07 11.89
C GLU A 70 15.66 19.46 10.96
N ASP A 71 15.42 20.44 10.09
CA ASP A 71 16.47 21.01 9.25
C ASP A 71 17.27 22.09 10.02
N GLU A 72 18.31 22.64 9.38
CA GLU A 72 19.15 23.69 9.97
C GLU A 72 18.37 24.98 10.28
N ASN A 73 17.22 25.20 9.64
CA ASN A 73 16.34 26.35 9.84
C ASN A 73 15.28 26.10 10.93
N GLY A 74 15.22 24.88 11.48
CA GLY A 74 14.17 24.44 12.41
C GLY A 74 12.87 24.02 11.72
N ASP A 75 12.85 23.95 10.39
CA ASP A 75 11.72 23.43 9.63
C ASP A 75 11.65 21.91 9.75
N THR A 76 10.42 21.41 9.89
CA THR A 76 10.18 19.98 10.06
C THR A 76 10.09 19.29 8.70
N ILE A 77 11.05 18.40 8.43
CA ILE A 77 11.06 17.55 7.24
C ILE A 77 10.38 16.21 7.57
N ARG A 78 9.29 15.91 6.86
CA ARG A 78 8.59 14.62 6.93
C ARG A 78 9.10 13.68 5.85
N LEU A 79 9.65 12.53 6.26
CA LEU A 79 10.03 11.44 5.38
C LEU A 79 9.10 10.24 5.55
N ILE A 80 8.73 9.63 4.43
CA ILE A 80 7.95 8.40 4.35
C ILE A 80 8.89 7.26 4.04
N VAL A 81 8.81 6.21 4.86
CA VAL A 81 9.55 4.95 4.70
C VAL A 81 8.56 3.82 4.47
N ASP A 82 8.65 3.16 3.32
CA ASP A 82 7.79 2.04 2.95
C ASP A 82 8.62 0.83 2.53
N LEU A 83 8.41 -0.29 3.23
CA LEU A 83 9.15 -1.53 3.01
C LEU A 83 8.61 -2.37 1.85
N ASP A 84 7.39 -2.10 1.40
CA ASP A 84 6.67 -2.88 0.40
C ASP A 84 6.40 -2.07 -0.88
N PHE A 85 7.08 -0.93 -1.05
CA PHE A 85 6.71 0.10 -2.02
C PHE A 85 6.55 -0.41 -3.45
N ARG A 86 7.51 -1.18 -3.94
CA ARG A 86 7.48 -1.75 -5.30
C ARG A 86 6.24 -2.63 -5.53
N SER A 87 5.91 -3.49 -4.57
CA SER A 87 4.77 -4.41 -4.69
C SER A 87 3.44 -3.66 -4.87
N GLN A 88 3.38 -2.43 -4.34
CA GLN A 88 2.22 -1.55 -4.50
C GLN A 88 1.98 -1.12 -5.94
N PHE A 89 2.87 -1.39 -6.90
CA PHE A 89 2.71 -1.04 -8.32
C PHE A 89 2.69 -2.26 -9.26
N GLU A 90 2.66 -3.48 -8.74
CA GLU A 90 2.66 -4.68 -9.60
C GLU A 90 1.35 -4.82 -10.41
N LEU A 91 1.47 -5.28 -11.66
CA LEU A 91 0.32 -5.55 -12.52
C LEU A 91 0.33 -7.03 -12.94
N ALA A 92 -0.85 -7.62 -13.11
CA ALA A 92 -0.97 -9.03 -13.53
C ALA A 92 -0.45 -9.29 -14.95
N ARG A 93 -0.49 -8.28 -15.83
CA ARG A 93 -0.06 -8.35 -17.24
C ARG A 93 0.60 -7.03 -17.66
N PRO A 94 1.80 -6.70 -17.16
CA PRO A 94 2.45 -5.46 -17.54
C PRO A 94 2.90 -5.52 -19.01
N THR A 95 3.01 -4.36 -19.64
CA THR A 95 3.81 -4.21 -20.87
C THR A 95 5.29 -4.29 -20.51
N PRO A 96 6.18 -4.63 -21.46
CA PRO A 96 7.63 -4.65 -21.20
C PRO A 96 8.14 -3.32 -20.64
N PHE A 97 7.67 -2.20 -21.20
CA PHE A 97 7.98 -0.86 -20.73
C PHE A 97 7.56 -0.63 -19.26
N TYR A 98 6.33 -1.02 -18.90
CA TYR A 98 5.88 -0.87 -17.52
C TYR A 98 6.66 -1.75 -16.55
N LYS A 99 7.02 -2.96 -17.00
CA LYS A 99 7.85 -3.87 -16.20
C LYS A 99 9.24 -3.26 -15.96
N GLU A 100 9.90 -2.75 -16.99
CA GLU A 100 11.20 -2.08 -16.85
C GLU A 100 11.13 -0.86 -15.91
N LEU A 101 10.07 -0.05 -16.04
CA LEU A 101 9.85 1.09 -15.16
C LEU A 101 9.69 0.66 -13.70
N THR A 102 8.85 -0.33 -13.42
CA THR A 102 8.70 -0.88 -12.06
C THR A 102 9.95 -1.59 -11.57
N ASP A 103 10.76 -2.16 -12.48
CA ASP A 103 12.05 -2.79 -12.20
C ASP A 103 13.14 -1.80 -11.78
N THR A 104 12.93 -0.50 -11.96
CA THR A 104 13.81 0.54 -11.42
C THR A 104 13.42 1.02 -10.02
N LEU A 105 12.24 0.63 -9.51
CA LEU A 105 11.78 1.10 -8.21
C LEU A 105 12.62 0.52 -7.07
N PRO A 106 12.93 1.34 -6.05
CA PRO A 106 13.68 0.89 -4.89
C PRO A 106 12.87 -0.15 -4.12
N LEU A 107 13.57 -1.11 -3.54
CA LEU A 107 12.97 -2.15 -2.71
C LEU A 107 12.33 -1.54 -1.45
N PHE A 108 13.04 -0.61 -0.80
CA PHE A 108 12.53 0.21 0.29
C PHE A 108 12.46 1.66 -0.20
N PHE A 109 11.28 2.27 -0.11
CA PHE A 109 11.13 3.68 -0.41
C PHE A 109 11.51 4.52 0.80
N VAL A 110 12.29 5.57 0.56
CA VAL A 110 12.54 6.66 1.51
C VAL A 110 12.42 7.98 0.75
N GLY A 111 11.52 8.85 1.20
CA GLY A 111 11.41 10.19 0.64
C GLY A 111 10.24 11.02 1.14
N GLY A 112 10.28 12.31 0.81
CA GLY A 112 9.20 13.25 1.12
C GLY A 112 7.95 13.08 0.24
N GLU A 113 6.88 13.78 0.61
CA GLU A 113 5.58 13.73 -0.07
C GLU A 113 5.65 14.14 -1.55
N ASP A 114 6.44 15.15 -1.89
CA ASP A 114 6.57 15.63 -3.27
C ASP A 114 7.19 14.58 -4.18
N LYS A 115 8.23 13.90 -3.69
CA LYS A 115 8.90 12.81 -4.42
C LYS A 115 7.94 11.65 -4.60
N LEU A 116 7.21 11.28 -3.55
CA LEU A 116 6.21 10.23 -3.58
C LEU A 116 5.10 10.53 -4.59
N ASN A 117 4.54 11.75 -4.56
CA ASN A 117 3.50 12.19 -5.48
C ASN A 117 3.92 12.12 -6.95
N LYS A 118 5.16 12.54 -7.25
CA LYS A 118 5.73 12.44 -8.61
C LYS A 118 5.82 11.00 -9.08
N ILE A 119 6.30 10.10 -8.21
CA ILE A 119 6.40 8.67 -8.51
C ILE A 119 5.02 8.05 -8.72
N ILE A 120 4.06 8.30 -7.84
CA ILE A 120 2.68 7.81 -7.96
C ILE A 120 2.06 8.28 -9.28
N SER A 121 2.18 9.57 -9.59
CA SER A 121 1.61 10.15 -10.81
C SER A 121 2.18 9.50 -12.07
N LEU A 122 3.51 9.33 -12.12
CA LEU A 122 4.21 8.66 -13.22
C LEU A 122 3.75 7.21 -13.38
N LEU A 123 3.78 6.42 -12.30
CA LEU A 123 3.47 4.99 -12.34
C LEU A 123 1.99 4.73 -12.59
N CYS A 124 1.08 5.52 -12.04
CA CYS A 124 -0.36 5.37 -12.31
C CYS A 124 -0.70 5.70 -13.78
N SER A 125 -0.05 6.71 -14.35
CA SER A 125 -0.19 7.02 -15.78
C SER A 125 0.32 5.88 -16.66
N ALA A 126 1.53 5.38 -16.38
CA ALA A 126 2.10 4.25 -17.10
C ALA A 126 1.29 2.95 -16.91
N ALA A 127 0.72 2.73 -15.72
CA ALA A 127 -0.14 1.59 -15.43
C ALA A 127 -1.42 1.64 -16.26
N LYS A 128 -2.06 2.81 -16.34
CA LYS A 128 -3.24 3.04 -17.17
C LYS A 128 -2.95 2.74 -18.64
N GLN A 129 -1.81 3.20 -19.15
CA GLN A 129 -1.40 2.90 -20.52
C GLN A 129 -1.15 1.40 -20.73
N SER A 130 -0.37 0.77 -19.84
CA SER A 130 -0.07 -0.66 -19.91
C SER A 130 -1.33 -1.52 -19.90
N LEU A 131 -2.29 -1.23 -19.02
CA LEU A 131 -3.53 -1.98 -18.95
C LEU A 131 -4.39 -1.78 -20.20
N LYS A 132 -4.47 -0.53 -20.70
CA LYS A 132 -5.18 -0.21 -21.94
C LYS A 132 -4.63 -0.99 -23.14
N GLU A 133 -3.30 -1.04 -23.29
CA GLU A 133 -2.64 -1.81 -24.36
C GLU A 133 -2.91 -3.32 -24.26
N ARG A 134 -3.15 -3.82 -23.05
CA ARG A 134 -3.51 -5.22 -22.79
C ARG A 134 -5.03 -5.48 -22.82
N GLY A 135 -5.84 -4.49 -23.18
CA GLY A 135 -7.30 -4.61 -23.19
C GLY A 135 -7.93 -4.76 -21.80
N LEU A 136 -7.25 -4.28 -20.76
CA LEU A 136 -7.69 -4.35 -19.36
C LEU A 136 -8.12 -2.96 -18.86
N HIS A 137 -9.17 -2.95 -18.04
CA HIS A 137 -9.58 -1.73 -17.34
C HIS A 137 -8.63 -1.44 -16.16
N LEU A 138 -8.41 -0.15 -15.88
CA LEU A 138 -7.69 0.30 -14.70
C LEU A 138 -8.55 0.03 -13.45
N PRO A 139 -8.14 -0.85 -12.53
CA PRO A 139 -8.92 -1.08 -11.33
C PRO A 139 -8.85 0.15 -10.40
N PRO A 140 -9.87 0.39 -9.56
CA PRO A 140 -9.94 1.57 -8.72
C PRO A 140 -8.72 1.76 -7.80
N TRP A 141 -8.14 0.67 -7.30
CA TRP A 141 -6.95 0.69 -6.43
C TRP A 141 -5.63 1.00 -7.15
N ARG A 142 -5.65 1.12 -8.49
CA ARG A 142 -4.50 1.54 -9.31
C ARG A 142 -4.63 2.98 -9.81
N THR A 143 -5.67 3.70 -9.40
CA THR A 143 -5.83 5.13 -9.68
C THR A 143 -4.85 5.96 -8.86
N SER A 144 -4.45 7.13 -9.37
CA SER A 144 -3.58 8.05 -8.65
C SER A 144 -4.20 8.46 -7.31
N THR A 145 -5.50 8.72 -7.28
CA THR A 145 -6.22 9.11 -6.06
C THR A 145 -6.13 8.04 -4.99
N TYR A 146 -6.43 6.77 -5.32
CA TYR A 146 -6.33 5.68 -4.35
C TYR A 146 -4.89 5.48 -3.86
N MET A 147 -3.93 5.54 -4.78
CA MET A 147 -2.53 5.37 -4.43
C MET A 147 -2.05 6.51 -3.53
N GLN A 148 -2.40 7.77 -3.82
CA GLN A 148 -2.10 8.91 -2.96
C GLN A 148 -2.71 8.74 -1.56
N SER A 149 -3.95 8.25 -1.47
CA SER A 149 -4.63 8.03 -0.19
C SER A 149 -3.86 7.11 0.77
N LYS A 150 -3.09 6.13 0.26
CA LYS A 150 -2.29 5.23 1.09
C LYS A 150 -1.28 5.95 1.98
N TRP A 151 -0.66 7.02 1.48
CA TRP A 151 0.43 7.68 2.18
C TRP A 151 0.11 9.12 2.61
N LEU A 152 -0.90 9.75 1.98
CA LEU A 152 -1.21 11.16 2.16
C LEU A 152 -2.54 11.42 2.88
N SER A 153 -3.34 10.37 3.12
CA SER A 153 -4.51 10.51 3.99
C SER A 153 -4.10 10.82 5.42
N LYS A 154 -5.08 11.24 6.24
CA LYS A 154 -4.85 11.47 7.66
C LYS A 154 -4.29 10.22 8.32
N CYS A 155 -3.12 10.39 8.92
CA CYS A 155 -2.40 9.38 9.64
C CYS A 155 -2.88 9.31 11.10
N CYS A 156 -3.28 8.12 11.56
CA CYS A 156 -3.31 7.81 12.97
C CYS A 156 -1.90 7.37 13.38
N LYS A 157 -1.20 8.19 14.16
CA LYS A 157 0.08 7.80 14.76
C LYS A 157 -0.21 6.90 15.94
N ALA A 158 0.38 5.71 15.97
CA ALA A 158 0.49 4.96 17.20
C ALA A 158 1.46 5.72 18.13
N THR A 159 0.94 6.70 18.88
CA THR A 159 1.67 7.23 20.03
C THR A 159 1.95 6.07 20.99
N ASP A 160 3.05 6.14 21.75
CA ASP A 160 3.53 5.10 22.67
C ASP A 160 2.56 4.78 23.85
N ALA A 161 1.24 4.89 23.64
CA ALA A 161 0.16 4.63 24.56
C ALA A 161 -0.87 3.65 23.97
N ILE A 162 -0.43 2.50 23.43
CA ILE A 162 -1.22 1.26 23.49
C ILE A 162 -0.27 0.15 23.95
N VAL A 163 -0.18 0.03 25.28
CA VAL A 163 -0.11 -1.28 25.95
C VAL A 163 -1.07 -2.19 25.20
N TYR A 164 -0.60 -3.37 24.80
CA TYR A 164 -1.41 -4.50 24.35
C TYR A 164 -2.69 -4.59 25.22
N SER A 165 -3.77 -3.94 24.79
CA SER A 165 -5.09 -4.31 25.24
C SER A 165 -5.49 -5.43 24.32
N SER A 166 -5.35 -6.63 24.87
CA SER A 166 -6.01 -7.85 24.43
C SER A 166 -7.31 -7.49 23.71
N ARG A 167 -7.43 -7.87 22.44
CA ARG A 167 -8.73 -8.01 21.80
C ARG A 167 -9.45 -9.14 22.53
N GLU A 168 -10.00 -8.82 23.69
CA GLU A 168 -10.97 -9.65 24.38
C GLU A 168 -12.36 -9.04 24.16
N ASN A 169 -13.19 -9.89 23.56
CA ASN A 169 -14.62 -9.82 23.36
C ASN A 169 -15.37 -8.59 23.90
N ARG A 170 -15.99 -7.87 22.96
CA ARG A 170 -17.37 -7.44 23.15
C ARG A 170 -18.25 -8.11 22.11
N GLU A 171 -18.80 -9.26 22.50
CA GLU A 171 -20.08 -9.72 21.99
C GLU A 171 -21.10 -8.61 22.20
N ALA A 172 -21.53 -7.97 21.10
CA ALA A 172 -22.86 -7.41 21.01
C ALA A 172 -23.63 -8.30 20.04
N LYS A 173 -24.41 -9.22 20.61
CA LYS A 173 -25.45 -9.95 19.88
C LYS A 173 -26.40 -8.93 19.26
N ASN A 174 -26.47 -8.92 17.93
CA ASN A 174 -27.71 -8.70 17.19
C ASN A 174 -27.61 -9.46 15.88
N GLY A 175 -28.45 -10.49 15.77
CA GLY A 175 -28.38 -11.50 14.73
C GLY A 175 -28.87 -11.02 13.38
N TYR A 176 -28.19 -11.48 12.34
CA TYR A 176 -28.82 -12.05 11.15
C TYR A 176 -27.98 -13.23 10.71
N SER A 177 -28.55 -14.43 10.83
CA SER A 177 -28.05 -15.63 10.17
C SER A 177 -28.25 -15.48 8.66
N SER A 178 -27.17 -15.49 7.89
CA SER A 178 -27.23 -15.85 6.47
C SER A 178 -25.92 -16.47 6.03
N LEU A 179 -25.93 -17.80 6.08
CA LEU A 179 -25.03 -18.69 5.37
C LEU A 179 -25.02 -18.29 3.88
N TRP A 180 -24.03 -17.51 3.45
CA TRP A 180 -23.93 -17.11 2.05
C TRP A 180 -23.55 -18.33 1.20
N SER A 181 -24.39 -18.67 0.23
CA SER A 181 -24.10 -19.66 -0.81
C SER A 181 -24.13 -18.97 -2.18
N PRO A 182 -23.13 -19.19 -3.05
CA PRO A 182 -23.11 -18.59 -4.38
C PRO A 182 -24.24 -19.15 -5.26
N PRO A 183 -24.86 -18.34 -6.13
CA PRO A 183 -25.91 -18.79 -7.01
C PRO A 183 -25.36 -19.71 -8.11
N MET A 184 -25.93 -20.90 -8.24
CA MET A 184 -25.65 -21.81 -9.36
C MET A 184 -26.27 -21.26 -10.65
N VAL A 185 -25.41 -20.86 -11.58
CA VAL A 185 -25.81 -20.56 -12.97
C VAL A 185 -26.22 -21.87 -13.64
N LYS A 186 -27.52 -22.04 -13.93
CA LYS A 186 -28.00 -23.18 -14.71
C LYS A 186 -27.52 -23.03 -16.16
N PRO A 187 -26.95 -24.08 -16.78
CA PRO A 187 -26.53 -24.01 -18.18
C PRO A 187 -27.76 -23.83 -19.08
N LYS A 188 -27.73 -22.77 -19.88
CA LYS A 188 -28.72 -22.47 -20.93
C LYS A 188 -28.64 -23.56 -21.99
N ARG A 189 -29.60 -24.51 -22.00
CA ARG A 189 -29.75 -25.47 -23.10
C ARG A 189 -30.03 -24.68 -24.38
N ARG A 190 -29.11 -24.74 -25.34
CA ARG A 190 -29.38 -24.37 -26.73
C ARG A 190 -30.31 -25.44 -27.28
N GLY A 191 -31.54 -25.07 -27.61
CA GLY A 191 -32.39 -25.89 -28.47
C GLY A 191 -31.84 -25.78 -29.90
N LEU A 192 -31.17 -26.83 -30.36
CA LEU A 192 -30.87 -27.09 -31.76
C LEU A 192 -31.75 -28.24 -32.23
N GLY A 193 -32.34 -28.08 -33.41
CA GLY A 193 -33.07 -29.11 -34.16
C GLY A 193 -34.57 -28.88 -34.11
N GLY A 194 -35.30 -28.80 -35.20
CA GLY A 194 -34.99 -29.06 -36.61
C GLY A 194 -36.35 -29.12 -37.32
N GLY A 195 -36.44 -28.55 -38.52
CA GLY A 195 -37.70 -28.45 -39.24
C GLY A 195 -38.14 -29.76 -39.92
N SER A 196 -39.38 -29.78 -40.41
CA SER A 196 -39.74 -30.12 -41.79
C SER A 196 -41.26 -30.15 -41.98
N LEU A 197 -41.69 -29.54 -43.09
CA LEU A 197 -42.67 -29.99 -44.09
C LEU A 197 -43.62 -31.11 -43.66
N VAL A 198 -44.94 -30.87 -43.67
CA VAL A 198 -45.85 -30.96 -44.85
C VAL A 198 -47.09 -30.12 -44.59
#